data_AF-A0A200IFL4-F1
#
_entry.id   AF-A0A200IFL4-F1
#
_cell.length_a   1.000
_cell.length_b   1.000
_cell.length_c   1.000
_cell.angle_alpha   90.00
_cell.angle_beta   90.00
_cell.angle_gamma   90.00
#
_symmetry.space_group_name_H-M   'P 1'
#
loop_
_entity.id
_entity.type
_entity.pdbx_description
1 polymer ?
#
loop_
_entity_poly.entity_id
_entity_poly.type
_entity_poly.pdbx_seq_one_letter_code
_entity_poly.pdbx_strand_id
1 'polypeptide(L)'
;MALVLDILAPNVLLAQSIGRWGNFMNQEAHGGPVTRQFLENLYLSEFIIEQMNINGTYYHPTFLYESLWSLLGFVLIVTIQNRKQLLRQGEVALSYVLWYSVGRFFIEGMRTDSLWIGEWIRVSQALSLALFIGAIVVWFIRRQDYPPISYYSDGNKGQKKTIKMVN
;
A
#
# COMPACT_ATOMS: atom_id res chain seq x y z
N MET A 1 11.34 -15.01 -10.36
CA MET A 1 11.26 -13.87 -9.42
C MET A 1 9.83 -13.39 -9.18
N ALA A 2 8.96 -13.20 -10.19
CA ALA A 2 7.61 -12.65 -10.00
C ALA A 2 6.75 -13.33 -8.91
N LEU A 3 6.74 -14.67 -8.84
CA LEU A 3 6.02 -15.41 -7.80
C LEU A 3 6.49 -15.11 -6.37
N VAL A 4 7.79 -14.85 -6.18
CA VAL A 4 8.34 -14.49 -4.85
C VAL A 4 7.79 -13.12 -4.44
N LEU A 5 7.77 -12.15 -5.37
CA LEU A 5 7.20 -10.83 -5.12
C LEU A 5 5.70 -10.90 -4.83
N ASP A 6 4.96 -11.73 -5.56
CA ASP A 6 3.52 -11.94 -5.33
C ASP A 6 3.24 -12.49 -3.93
N ILE A 7 4.10 -13.38 -3.41
CA ILE A 7 3.98 -13.93 -2.06
C ILE A 7 4.34 -12.87 -1.01
N LEU A 8 5.40 -12.09 -1.23
CA LEU A 8 5.87 -11.10 -0.27
C LEU A 8 4.94 -9.87 -0.19
N ALA A 9 4.38 -9.43 -1.31
CA ALA A 9 3.59 -8.22 -1.44
C ALA A 9 2.49 -8.02 -0.37
N PRO A 10 1.55 -8.97 -0.16
CA PRO A 10 0.53 -8.80 0.89
C PRO A 10 1.15 -8.80 2.29
N ASN A 11 2.18 -9.61 2.54
CA ASN A 11 2.83 -9.67 3.85
C ASN A 11 3.52 -8.36 4.22
N VAL A 12 4.05 -7.62 3.23
CA VAL A 12 4.61 -6.28 3.43
C VAL A 12 3.53 -5.30 3.91
N LEU A 13 2.32 -5.35 3.36
CA LEU A 13 1.21 -4.50 3.83
C LEU A 13 0.81 -4.82 5.27
N LEU A 14 0.75 -6.10 5.61
CA LEU A 14 0.45 -6.50 7.00
C LEU A 14 1.54 -6.00 7.95
N ALA A 15 2.81 -6.20 7.61
CA ALA A 15 3.93 -5.69 8.40
C ALA A 15 3.88 -4.15 8.55
N GLN A 16 3.56 -3.42 7.48
CA GLN A 16 3.38 -1.97 7.53
C GLN A 16 2.23 -1.58 8.46
N SER A 17 1.08 -2.27 8.39
CA SER A 17 -0.08 -1.94 9.23
C SER A 17 0.25 -2.02 10.72
N ILE A 18 1.08 -2.99 11.11
CA ILE A 18 1.53 -3.18 12.50
C ILE A 18 2.64 -2.18 12.83
N GLY A 19 3.63 -2.01 11.95
CA GLY A 19 4.78 -1.12 12.17
C GLY A 19 4.39 0.33 12.45
N ARG A 20 3.27 0.81 11.90
CA ARG A 20 2.75 2.16 12.15
C ARG A 20 2.35 2.43 13.59
N TRP A 21 1.99 1.39 14.35
CA TRP A 21 1.73 1.54 15.77
C TRP A 21 3.00 1.88 16.57
N GLY A 22 4.19 1.52 16.07
CA GLY A 22 5.46 1.98 16.64
C GLY A 22 5.61 3.50 16.58
N ASN A 23 5.22 4.12 15.45
CA ASN A 23 5.25 5.58 15.30
C ASN A 23 4.30 6.27 16.31
N PHE A 24 3.12 5.68 16.55
CA PHE A 24 2.17 6.15 17.54
C PHE A 24 2.73 6.07 18.98
N MET A 25 3.36 4.95 19.34
CA MET A 25 3.98 4.81 20.66
C MET A 25 5.15 5.79 20.85
N ASN A 26 5.89 6.10 19.78
CA ASN A 26 7.01 7.05 19.78
C ASN A 26 6.59 8.52 19.59
N GLN A 27 5.30 8.81 19.39
CA GLN A 27 4.78 10.14 19.10
C GLN A 27 5.47 10.83 17.90
N GLU A 28 5.79 10.07 16.86
CA GLU A 28 6.47 10.57 15.66
C GLU A 28 5.60 10.39 14.41
N ALA A 29 6.00 11.04 13.30
CA ALA A 29 5.38 10.85 11.98
C ALA A 29 3.86 11.14 11.94
N HIS A 30 3.38 12.02 12.81
CA HIS A 30 2.00 12.50 12.86
C HIS A 30 1.69 13.48 11.73
N GLY A 31 0.40 13.74 11.47
CA GLY A 31 0.00 14.72 10.46
C GLY A 31 0.01 16.15 10.97
N GLY A 32 -0.68 17.04 10.24
CA GLY A 32 -0.88 18.43 10.63
C GLY A 32 -1.66 18.63 11.94
N PRO A 33 -1.57 19.84 12.55
CA PRO A 33 -2.26 20.16 13.79
C PRO A 33 -3.78 20.19 13.59
N VAL A 34 -4.52 19.72 14.59
CA VAL A 34 -5.98 19.63 14.65
C VAL A 34 -6.50 20.03 16.03
N THR A 35 -7.83 20.14 16.16
CA THR A 35 -8.49 20.34 17.45
C THR A 35 -8.77 19.00 18.13
N ARG A 36 -8.88 19.00 19.47
CA ARG A 36 -9.33 17.82 20.22
C ARG A 36 -10.69 17.34 19.75
N GLN A 37 -11.63 18.27 19.53
CA GLN A 37 -12.97 17.97 19.05
C GLN A 37 -12.97 17.20 17.72
N PHE A 38 -12.02 17.49 16.83
CA PHE A 38 -11.87 16.71 15.60
C PHE A 38 -11.56 15.24 15.87
N LEU A 39 -10.68 14.94 16.84
CA LEU A 39 -10.32 13.57 17.22
C LEU A 39 -11.47 12.85 17.94
N GLU A 40 -12.22 13.56 18.78
CA GLU A 40 -13.42 13.02 19.43
C GLU A 40 -14.52 12.66 18.43
N ASN A 41 -14.71 13.50 17.40
CA ASN A 41 -15.66 13.24 16.32
C ASN A 41 -15.29 12.02 15.47
N LEU A 42 -14.02 11.58 15.51
CA LEU A 42 -13.58 10.32 14.91
C LEU A 42 -13.91 9.09 15.78
N TYR A 43 -14.58 9.29 16.92
CA TYR A 43 -14.92 8.24 17.89
C TYR A 43 -13.69 7.44 18.36
N LEU A 44 -12.55 8.12 18.48
CA LEU A 44 -11.32 7.52 18.98
C LEU A 44 -11.39 7.35 20.49
N SER A 45 -10.76 6.29 21.00
CA SER A 45 -10.59 6.12 22.45
C SER A 45 -9.70 7.22 23.02
N GLU A 46 -9.93 7.60 24.28
CA GLU A 46 -9.16 8.65 24.97
C GLU A 46 -7.65 8.39 24.91
N PHE A 47 -7.22 7.12 25.03
CA PHE A 47 -5.82 6.69 24.85
C PHE A 47 -5.17 7.19 23.55
N ILE A 48 -5.88 7.12 22.42
CA ILE A 48 -5.34 7.60 21.14
C ILE A 48 -5.33 9.13 21.11
N ILE A 49 -6.39 9.75 21.63
CA ILE A 49 -6.53 11.22 21.65
C ILE A 49 -5.43 11.86 22.48
N GLU A 50 -5.19 11.35 23.69
CA GLU A 50 -4.15 11.81 24.60
C GLU A 50 -2.75 11.63 24.01
N GLN A 51 -2.48 10.47 23.42
CA GLN A 51 -1.18 10.21 22.79
C GLN A 51 -0.93 11.08 21.55
N MET A 52 -1.99 11.62 20.93
CA MET A 52 -1.88 12.58 19.84
C MET A 52 -1.75 14.03 20.28
N ASN A 53 -1.80 14.28 21.59
CA ASN A 53 -1.41 15.55 22.17
C ASN A 53 0.12 15.58 22.39
N ILE A 54 0.83 16.32 21.55
CA ILE A 54 2.27 16.48 21.65
C ILE A 54 2.54 17.94 22.02
N ASN A 55 3.10 18.15 23.22
CA ASN A 55 3.39 19.48 23.76
C ASN A 55 2.20 20.47 23.74
N GLY A 56 0.97 19.98 23.99
CA GLY A 56 -0.23 20.80 24.06
C GLY A 56 -0.94 21.04 22.73
N THR A 57 -0.43 20.47 21.62
CA THR A 57 -1.06 20.53 20.30
C THR A 57 -1.52 19.14 19.88
N TYR A 58 -2.76 19.02 19.40
CA TYR A 58 -3.29 17.78 18.86
C TYR A 58 -2.93 17.65 17.38
N TYR A 59 -2.62 16.43 16.93
CA TYR A 59 -2.25 16.16 15.55
C TYR A 59 -3.13 15.10 14.91
N HIS A 60 -3.21 15.12 13.59
CA HIS A 60 -3.88 14.06 12.83
C HIS A 60 -3.20 12.69 13.10
N PRO A 61 -3.98 11.63 13.42
CA PRO A 61 -3.47 10.28 13.66
C PRO A 61 -3.16 9.58 12.34
N THR A 62 -2.18 10.08 11.60
CA THR A 62 -1.72 9.50 10.32
C THR A 62 -1.35 8.03 10.47
N PHE A 63 -0.78 7.62 11.61
CA PHE A 63 -0.49 6.21 11.90
C PHE A 63 -1.72 5.32 11.72
N LEU A 64 -2.91 5.78 12.14
CA LEU A 64 -4.14 5.01 12.08
C LEU A 64 -4.65 4.94 10.66
N TYR A 65 -4.60 6.05 9.92
CA TYR A 65 -4.95 6.09 8.50
C TYR A 65 -4.04 5.16 7.69
N GLU A 66 -2.73 5.21 7.93
CA GLU A 66 -1.76 4.32 7.29
C GLU A 66 -1.97 2.85 7.68
N SER A 67 -2.20 2.58 8.96
CA SER A 67 -2.43 1.22 9.46
C SER A 67 -3.68 0.60 8.84
N LEU A 68 -4.80 1.33 8.84
CA LEU A 68 -6.06 0.89 8.25
C LEU A 68 -5.97 0.75 6.73
N TRP A 69 -5.29 1.67 6.04
CA TRP A 69 -5.10 1.59 4.58
C TRP A 69 -4.28 0.37 4.18
N SER A 70 -3.19 0.09 4.90
CA SER A 70 -2.36 -1.08 4.65
C SER A 70 -3.10 -2.38 5.00
N LEU A 71 -3.87 -2.41 6.10
CA LEU A 71 -4.68 -3.57 6.45
C LEU A 71 -5.79 -3.84 5.42
N LEU A 72 -6.48 -2.80 4.95
CA LEU A 72 -7.49 -2.91 3.90
C LEU A 72 -6.86 -3.45 2.61
N GLY A 73 -5.70 -2.94 2.22
CA GLY A 73 -4.95 -3.43 1.06
C GLY A 73 -4.57 -4.90 1.19
N PHE A 74 -4.10 -5.32 2.37
CA PHE A 74 -3.79 -6.71 2.67
C PHE A 74 -5.02 -7.60 2.47
N VAL A 75 -6.13 -7.27 3.12
CA VAL A 75 -7.38 -8.05 3.02
C VAL A 75 -7.87 -8.13 1.57
N LEU A 76 -7.85 -7.00 0.86
CA LEU A 76 -8.30 -6.92 -0.53
C LEU A 76 -7.43 -7.76 -1.46
N ILE A 77 -6.11 -7.62 -1.40
CA ILE A 77 -5.17 -8.35 -2.27
C ILE A 77 -5.23 -9.85 -1.97
N VAL A 78 -5.23 -10.26 -0.70
CA VAL A 78 -5.34 -11.68 -0.31
C VAL A 78 -6.68 -12.28 -0.77
N THR A 79 -7.77 -11.53 -0.68
CA THR A 79 -9.08 -12.00 -1.14
C THR A 79 -9.11 -12.16 -2.67
N ILE A 80 -8.51 -11.22 -3.41
CA ILE A 80 -8.49 -11.22 -4.88
C ILE A 80 -7.54 -12.29 -5.42
N GLN A 81 -6.34 -12.44 -4.85
CA GLN A 81 -5.36 -13.42 -5.34
C GLN A 81 -5.83 -14.88 -5.17
N ASN A 82 -6.69 -15.14 -4.19
CA ASN A 82 -7.27 -16.46 -3.94
C ASN A 82 -8.42 -16.79 -4.92
N ARG A 83 -8.90 -15.84 -5.72
CA ARG A 83 -9.91 -16.10 -6.75
C ARG A 83 -9.27 -16.81 -7.94
N LYS A 84 -9.87 -17.93 -8.34
CA LYS A 84 -9.40 -18.76 -9.46
C LYS A 84 -9.37 -17.94 -10.75
N GLN A 85 -8.25 -18.05 -11.47
CA GLN A 85 -8.07 -17.48 -12.82
C GLN A 85 -8.31 -15.96 -12.94
N LEU A 86 -8.19 -15.22 -11.84
CA LEU A 86 -8.39 -13.77 -11.85
C LEU A 86 -7.07 -13.03 -12.14
N LEU A 87 -6.04 -13.34 -11.36
CA LEU A 87 -4.71 -12.73 -11.45
C LEU A 87 -3.70 -13.67 -12.10
N ARG A 88 -2.85 -13.11 -12.96
CA ARG A 88 -1.66 -13.77 -13.52
C ARG A 88 -0.46 -13.61 -12.59
N GLN A 89 0.56 -14.43 -12.76
CA GLN A 89 1.81 -14.29 -12.00
C GLN A 89 2.45 -12.91 -12.25
N GLY A 90 2.85 -12.22 -11.18
CA GLY A 90 3.33 -10.85 -11.14
C GLY A 90 2.23 -9.79 -10.95
N GLU A 91 0.95 -10.14 -11.18
CA GLU A 91 -0.14 -9.18 -11.02
C GLU A 91 -0.47 -8.90 -9.55
N VAL A 92 -0.20 -9.84 -8.63
CA VAL A 92 -0.38 -9.60 -7.18
C VAL A 92 0.60 -8.52 -6.71
N ALA A 93 1.88 -8.62 -7.10
CA ALA A 93 2.88 -7.59 -6.81
C ALA A 93 2.53 -6.24 -7.44
N LEU A 94 2.00 -6.23 -8.67
CA LEU A 94 1.54 -4.98 -9.30
C LEU A 94 0.33 -4.38 -8.58
N SER A 95 -0.63 -5.20 -8.13
CA SER A 95 -1.76 -4.72 -7.32
C SER A 95 -1.29 -4.07 -6.02
N TYR A 96 -0.26 -4.63 -5.38
CA TYR A 96 0.40 -4.02 -4.23
C TYR A 96 1.00 -2.65 -4.57
N VAL A 97 1.76 -2.54 -5.67
CA VAL A 97 2.36 -1.26 -6.07
C VAL A 97 1.28 -0.21 -6.32
N LEU A 98 0.21 -0.56 -7.03
CA LEU A 98 -0.91 0.33 -7.28
C LEU A 98 -1.57 0.80 -5.97
N TRP A 99 -1.85 -0.14 -5.06
CA TRP A 99 -2.48 0.16 -3.78
C TRP A 99 -1.60 1.06 -2.90
N TYR A 100 -0.31 0.74 -2.82
CA TYR A 100 0.67 1.50 -2.05
C TYR A 100 0.84 2.92 -2.59
N SER A 101 0.95 3.07 -3.91
CA SER A 101 1.06 4.38 -4.57
C SER A 101 -0.14 5.28 -4.28
N VAL A 102 -1.36 4.74 -4.32
CA VAL A 102 -2.57 5.51 -3.99
C VAL A 102 -2.52 5.97 -2.54
N GLY A 103 -2.28 5.05 -1.60
CA GLY A 103 -2.19 5.39 -0.17
C GLY A 103 -1.14 6.45 0.10
N ARG A 104 0.07 6.26 -0.43
CA ARG A 104 1.17 7.22 -0.26
C ARG A 104 0.86 8.59 -0.81
N PHE A 105 0.18 8.69 -1.95
CA PHE A 105 -0.18 9.98 -2.52
C PHE A 105 -1.07 10.82 -1.57
N PHE A 106 -2.10 10.20 -0.98
CA PHE A 106 -3.03 10.87 -0.07
C PHE A 106 -2.42 11.13 1.32
N ILE A 107 -1.77 10.11 1.89
CA ILE A 107 -1.20 10.19 3.24
C ILE A 107 -0.08 11.22 3.28
N GLU A 108 0.78 11.25 2.25
CA GLU A 108 1.84 12.25 2.18
C GLU A 108 1.25 13.66 2.22
N GLY A 109 0.11 13.93 1.57
CA GLY A 109 -0.54 15.24 1.61
C GLY A 109 -0.91 15.72 3.02
N MET A 110 -1.13 14.79 3.96
CA MET A 110 -1.49 15.11 5.35
C MET A 110 -0.29 15.26 6.29
N ARG A 111 0.89 14.80 5.87
CA ARG A 111 2.12 14.88 6.68
C ARG A 111 2.66 16.30 6.74
N THR A 112 3.40 16.62 7.79
CA THR A 112 4.09 17.92 7.94
C THR A 112 5.59 17.81 7.66
N ASP A 113 6.15 16.61 7.70
CA ASP A 113 7.59 16.30 7.63
C ASP A 113 8.03 15.77 6.25
N SER A 114 7.34 16.18 5.19
CA SER A 114 7.61 15.67 3.84
C SER A 114 8.85 16.27 3.19
N LEU A 115 9.56 15.45 2.43
CA LEU A 115 10.65 15.90 1.56
C LEU A 115 10.07 16.48 0.26
N TRP A 116 10.47 17.69 -0.10
CA TRP A 116 9.98 18.41 -1.27
C TRP A 116 10.98 18.37 -2.44
N ILE A 117 10.47 18.28 -3.66
CA ILE A 117 11.24 18.55 -4.89
C ILE A 117 10.89 19.97 -5.33
N GLY A 118 11.80 20.92 -5.06
CA GLY A 118 11.51 22.34 -5.21
C GLY A 118 10.39 22.77 -4.26
N GLU A 119 9.51 23.68 -4.72
CA GLU A 119 8.40 24.23 -3.90
C GLU A 119 7.02 23.64 -4.27
N TRP A 120 6.95 22.77 -5.28
CA TRP A 120 5.68 22.44 -5.94
C TRP A 120 5.14 21.05 -5.62
N ILE A 121 6.00 20.07 -5.35
CA ILE A 121 5.57 18.68 -5.14
C ILE A 121 6.42 17.95 -4.12
N ARG A 122 5.77 17.11 -3.32
CA ARG A 122 6.46 16.22 -2.38
C ARG A 122 7.06 15.04 -3.15
N VAL A 123 8.30 14.65 -2.82
CA VAL A 123 9.02 13.53 -3.46
C VAL A 123 8.15 12.28 -3.49
N SER A 124 7.52 11.95 -2.35
CA SER A 124 6.68 10.75 -2.24
C SER A 124 5.46 10.81 -3.15
N GLN A 125 4.88 11.98 -3.42
CA GLN A 125 3.75 12.13 -4.35
C GLN A 125 4.18 11.93 -5.81
N ALA A 126 5.30 12.56 -6.20
CA ALA A 126 5.87 12.38 -7.54
C ALA A 126 6.23 10.91 -7.80
N LEU A 127 6.92 10.27 -6.84
CA LEU A 127 7.28 8.86 -6.92
C LEU A 127 6.04 7.97 -6.96
N SER A 128 5.03 8.26 -6.14
CA SER A 128 3.77 7.49 -6.13
C SER A 128 3.08 7.53 -7.48
N LEU A 129 3.01 8.70 -8.12
CA LEU A 129 2.42 8.85 -9.45
C LEU A 129 3.20 8.08 -10.51
N ALA A 130 4.53 8.18 -10.50
CA ALA A 130 5.40 7.45 -11.42
C ALA A 130 5.23 5.93 -11.28
N LEU A 131 5.21 5.42 -10.04
CA LEU A 131 5.00 4.01 -9.75
C LEU A 131 3.59 3.55 -10.16
N PHE A 132 2.56 4.37 -9.94
CA PHE A 132 1.19 4.06 -10.29
C PHE A 132 1.04 3.90 -11.81
N ILE A 133 1.50 4.89 -12.58
CA ILE A 133 1.44 4.85 -14.05
C ILE A 133 2.30 3.70 -14.58
N GLY A 134 3.52 3.53 -14.08
CA GLY A 134 4.41 2.44 -14.46
C GLY A 134 3.80 1.07 -14.22
N ALA A 135 3.17 0.86 -13.07
CA ALA A 135 2.49 -0.40 -12.75
C ALA A 135 1.30 -0.69 -13.68
N ILE A 136 0.51 0.33 -14.04
CA ILE A 136 -0.58 0.19 -15.02
C ILE A 136 -0.04 -0.20 -16.39
N VAL A 137 1.00 0.50 -16.88
CA VAL A 137 1.60 0.22 -18.19
C VAL A 137 2.14 -1.21 -18.24
N VAL A 138 2.90 -1.62 -17.21
CA VAL A 138 3.43 -2.99 -17.11
C VAL A 138 2.30 -4.02 -17.05
N TRP A 139 1.22 -3.73 -16.33
CA TRP A 139 0.04 -4.61 -16.26
C TRP A 139 -0.55 -4.85 -17.65
N PHE A 140 -0.79 -3.79 -18.42
CA PHE A 140 -1.37 -3.90 -19.76
C PHE A 140 -0.46 -4.65 -20.73
N ILE A 141 0.84 -4.33 -20.74
CA ILE A 141 1.83 -5.02 -21.59
C ILE A 141 1.84 -6.52 -21.29
N ARG A 142 1.93 -6.91 -20.00
CA ARG A 142 1.92 -8.32 -19.57
C ARG A 142 0.64 -9.07 -19.89
N ARG A 143 -0.48 -8.36 -20.07
CA ARG A 143 -1.72 -8.98 -20.52
C ARG A 143 -1.78 -9.24 -22.01
N GLN A 144 -1.00 -8.52 -22.80
CA GLN A 144 -0.87 -8.69 -24.25
C GLN A 144 0.18 -9.74 -24.65
N ASP A 145 1.08 -10.13 -23.74
CA ASP A 145 2.10 -11.16 -24.00
C ASP A 145 1.51 -12.52 -24.43
N TYR A 146 2.12 -13.13 -25.46
CA TYR A 146 1.81 -14.47 -25.95
C TYR A 146 3.07 -15.36 -25.97
N PRO A 147 3.01 -16.59 -25.43
CA PRO A 147 1.86 -17.22 -24.78
C PRO A 147 1.50 -16.55 -23.44
N PRO A 148 0.22 -16.63 -23.03
CA PRO A 148 -0.23 -15.96 -21.82
C PRO A 148 0.48 -16.50 -20.58
N ILE A 149 0.91 -15.57 -19.72
CA ILE A 149 1.47 -15.89 -18.41
C ILE A 149 0.44 -16.68 -17.60
N SER A 150 0.90 -17.74 -16.95
CA SER A 150 0.04 -18.60 -16.12
C SER A 150 -0.65 -17.81 -14.99
N TYR A 151 -1.85 -18.26 -14.63
CA TYR A 151 -2.58 -17.71 -13.49
C TYR A 151 -1.84 -17.97 -12.18
N TYR A 152 -1.94 -17.02 -11.25
CA TYR A 152 -1.38 -17.15 -9.90
C TYR A 152 -1.95 -18.40 -9.20
N SER A 153 -3.24 -18.66 -9.35
CA SER A 153 -3.93 -19.82 -8.77
C SER A 153 -3.39 -21.19 -9.24
N ASP A 154 -2.69 -21.24 -10.37
CA ASP A 154 -2.17 -22.50 -10.93
C ASP A 154 -0.80 -22.87 -10.32
N GLY A 155 -0.17 -21.93 -9.59
CA GLY A 155 1.16 -22.09 -9.02
C GLY A 155 2.21 -22.54 -10.05
N ASN A 156 3.14 -23.40 -9.63
CA ASN A 156 4.19 -23.93 -10.52
C ASN A 156 3.67 -24.93 -11.57
N LYS A 157 2.43 -25.42 -11.48
CA LYS A 157 1.88 -26.39 -12.44
C LYS A 157 1.60 -25.72 -13.80
N GLY A 158 1.16 -24.47 -13.79
CA GLY A 158 0.89 -23.73 -15.02
C GLY A 158 2.15 -23.36 -15.82
N GLN A 159 3.26 -23.03 -15.15
CA GLN A 159 4.54 -22.76 -15.83
C GLN A 159 5.06 -23.98 -16.62
N LYS A 160 4.99 -25.18 -16.04
CA LYS A 160 5.38 -26.43 -16.73
C LYS A 160 4.53 -26.70 -17.98
N LYS A 161 3.26 -26.27 -17.98
CA LYS A 161 2.34 -26.43 -19.11
C LYS A 161 2.67 -25.44 -20.24
N THR A 162 3.00 -24.19 -19.91
CA THR A 162 3.43 -23.19 -20.89
C THR A 162 4.74 -23.58 -21.57
N ILE A 163 5.76 -24.04 -20.84
CA ILE A 163 7.04 -24.47 -21.42
C ILE A 163 6.85 -25.61 -22.42
N LYS A 164 5.94 -26.55 -22.15
CA LYS A 164 5.60 -27.64 -23.07
C LYS A 164 4.86 -27.21 -24.34
N MET A 165 4.26 -26.02 -24.39
CA MET A 165 3.55 -25.52 -25.58
C MET A 165 4.45 -24.71 -26.52
N VAL A 166 5.61 -24.25 -26.05
CA VAL A 166 6.55 -23.40 -26.81
C VAL A 166 7.71 -24.21 -27.41
N ASN A 167 7.96 -25.41 -26.89
CA ASN A 167 8.90 -26.40 -27.44
C ASN A 167 8.16 -27.39 -28.34
#